data_AF-A0A1H4YG20-F1
#
_entry.id   AF-A0A1H4YG20-F1
#
_cell.length_a   1.000
_cell.length_b   1.000
_cell.length_c   1.000
_cell.angle_alpha   90.00
_cell.angle_beta   90.00
_cell.angle_gamma   90.00
#
_symmetry.space_group_name_H-M   'P 1'
#
loop_
_entity.id
_entity.type
_entity.pdbx_description
1 polymer ?
#
loop_
_entity_poly.entity_id
_entity_poly.type
_entity_poly.pdbx_seq_one_letter_code
_entity_poly.pdbx_strand_id
1 'polypeptide(L)'
;MRGWLAWVLAGALTAALPATASAAAGRCAVAVPGAQQQVVACLDDLTTTGTLASGHTVEADWAGLTSAGLPTFGAVPGVQVDGYFPDSSTANTNHGWNHDAQFVLRLPDRWNGGLVVAGSPGVRRQYANDRAIGDQALAEGYAFAATDKGNTGAAFFTDGVRPGDALAEWNSRVTQLTLAARAAAARHYGRPVTRTLAAGLSNGGYLVRWQLENRPWLYDGGVDWEGTLWRADGPNLLTFLPPALRAYPAYAAGSAAAHQSILDAGFAPGSEFLWDYHYRVYWDLTQRIYREEVDPSFDGSLEAGTPFCASGTPACDADYAYVTRPPSVARAVDRISLTGRIGKPLLTLHGTLDTLLPITRDSDVYDRMIRDAGRGALHRYYRIEGGNHVDGLVDAFPDRLRPLGPCFRTAFDALGGWLRGVRPPASATIARPAGATPAELATTCDLVSRP
;
A
#
# COMPACT_ATOMS: atom_id res chain seq x y z
N MET A 1 66.89 -33.37 36.99
CA MET A 1 65.51 -33.73 36.56
C MET A 1 64.59 -33.36 37.73
N ARG A 2 63.91 -32.19 37.68
CA ARG A 2 62.43 -32.05 37.50
C ARG A 2 61.67 -33.08 38.34
N GLY A 3 60.80 -32.80 39.33
CA GLY A 3 59.95 -31.67 39.72
C GLY A 3 59.06 -32.15 40.90
N TRP A 4 58.09 -31.48 41.52
CA TRP A 4 57.48 -30.14 41.49
C TRP A 4 56.62 -30.03 42.77
N LEU A 5 56.50 -28.81 43.32
CA LEU A 5 55.60 -28.45 44.43
C LEU A 5 54.12 -28.49 43.99
N ALA A 6 53.24 -29.00 44.85
CA ALA A 6 51.79 -28.90 44.71
C ALA A 6 51.28 -27.55 45.22
N TRP A 7 50.56 -26.82 44.38
CA TRP A 7 49.81 -25.61 44.75
C TRP A 7 48.34 -25.95 44.99
N VAL A 8 47.78 -25.42 46.09
CA VAL A 8 46.34 -25.43 46.38
C VAL A 8 45.73 -24.14 45.81
N LEU A 9 44.77 -24.27 44.91
CA LEU A 9 43.94 -23.16 44.43
C LEU A 9 42.56 -23.22 45.09
N ALA A 10 42.26 -22.19 45.89
CA ALA A 10 40.91 -21.93 46.39
C ALA A 10 40.10 -21.19 45.32
N GLY A 11 39.07 -21.84 44.78
CA GLY A 11 38.11 -21.24 43.87
C GLY A 11 36.93 -20.64 44.64
N ALA A 12 36.71 -19.33 44.50
CA ALA A 12 35.50 -18.66 44.96
C ALA A 12 34.36 -18.91 43.96
N LEU A 13 33.30 -19.58 44.40
CA LEU A 13 32.04 -19.69 43.66
C LEU A 13 31.21 -18.41 43.87
N THR A 14 31.20 -17.53 42.87
CA THR A 14 30.17 -16.51 42.73
C THR A 14 28.91 -17.15 42.13
N ALA A 15 27.89 -17.36 42.96
CA ALA A 15 26.57 -17.77 42.50
C ALA A 15 25.91 -16.60 41.76
N ALA A 16 25.88 -16.67 40.43
CA ALA A 16 25.05 -15.79 39.60
C ALA A 16 23.58 -16.21 39.79
N LEU A 17 22.76 -15.32 40.35
CA LEU A 17 21.31 -15.49 40.36
C LEU A 17 20.80 -15.40 38.90
N PRO A 18 19.98 -16.35 38.43
CA PRO A 18 19.43 -16.27 37.09
C PRO A 18 18.47 -15.10 36.99
N ALA A 19 18.73 -14.19 36.05
CA ALA A 19 17.77 -13.18 35.65
C ALA A 19 16.47 -13.87 35.18
N THR A 20 15.34 -13.35 35.63
CA THR A 20 13.99 -13.91 35.49
C THR A 20 13.58 -14.17 34.03
N ALA A 21 13.64 -15.41 33.58
CA ALA A 21 13.04 -15.86 32.30
C ALA A 21 11.52 -15.60 32.23
N SER A 22 10.85 -15.41 33.38
CA SER A 22 9.41 -15.16 33.47
C SER A 22 8.98 -13.78 32.93
N ALA A 23 9.85 -12.76 32.96
CA ALA A 23 9.50 -11.43 32.45
C ALA A 23 9.56 -11.33 30.92
N ALA A 24 10.43 -12.13 30.28
CA ALA A 24 10.50 -12.23 28.82
C ALA A 24 9.33 -13.04 28.24
N ALA A 25 8.93 -14.13 28.91
CA ALA A 25 7.81 -14.97 28.47
C ALA A 25 6.45 -14.23 28.44
N GLY A 26 6.23 -13.30 29.37
CA GLY A 26 5.00 -12.48 29.41
C GLY A 26 4.93 -11.39 28.33
N ARG A 27 6.08 -10.91 27.82
CA ARG A 27 6.12 -9.88 26.77
C ARG A 27 5.69 -10.41 25.40
N CYS A 28 5.89 -11.70 25.16
CA CYS A 28 5.57 -12.35 23.87
C CYS A 28 4.12 -12.86 23.79
N ALA A 29 3.27 -12.58 24.77
CA ALA A 29 1.87 -13.03 24.78
C ALA A 29 0.94 -11.92 24.26
N VAL A 30 0.59 -11.97 22.97
CA VAL A 30 -0.37 -11.05 22.35
C VAL A 30 -1.49 -11.85 21.72
N ALA A 31 -2.74 -11.49 22.01
CA ALA A 31 -3.92 -12.08 21.40
C ALA A 31 -4.67 -11.02 20.59
N VAL A 32 -4.93 -11.30 19.32
CA VAL A 32 -5.66 -10.43 18.40
C VAL A 32 -7.13 -10.84 18.39
N PRO A 33 -8.05 -9.98 18.88
CA PRO A 33 -9.47 -10.33 18.93
C PRO A 33 -10.03 -10.66 17.54
N GLY A 34 -10.74 -11.79 17.45
CA GLY A 34 -11.38 -12.25 16.22
C GLY A 34 -10.47 -13.00 15.26
N ALA A 35 -9.17 -13.08 15.51
CA ALA A 35 -8.29 -13.94 14.72
C ALA A 35 -8.68 -15.42 14.91
N GLN A 36 -8.81 -16.15 13.81
CA GLN A 36 -9.05 -17.61 13.84
C GLN A 36 -7.75 -18.36 14.10
N GLN A 37 -6.65 -17.85 13.53
CA GLN A 37 -5.30 -18.37 13.70
C GLN A 37 -4.36 -17.20 13.95
N GLN A 38 -3.36 -17.42 14.80
CA GLN A 38 -2.24 -16.50 14.95
C GLN A 38 -0.98 -17.22 15.44
N VAL A 39 0.18 -16.66 15.08
CA VAL A 39 1.49 -17.00 15.61
C VAL A 39 2.15 -15.71 16.12
N VAL A 40 2.95 -15.82 17.18
CA VAL A 40 3.57 -14.67 17.83
C VAL A 40 5.06 -14.89 17.94
N ALA A 41 5.84 -13.87 17.58
CA ALA A 41 7.29 -13.86 17.69
C ALA A 41 7.77 -12.58 18.40
N CYS A 42 8.65 -12.73 19.38
CA CYS A 42 9.44 -11.62 19.91
C CYS A 42 10.70 -11.49 19.06
N LEU A 43 10.93 -10.30 18.53
CA LEU A 43 12.00 -10.03 17.57
C LEU A 43 12.88 -8.89 18.08
N ASP A 44 14.19 -9.03 17.88
CA ASP A 44 15.16 -7.97 18.15
C ASP A 44 15.02 -6.81 17.14
N ASP A 45 14.41 -7.09 15.99
CA ASP A 45 14.20 -6.11 14.94
C ASP A 45 12.92 -6.42 14.12
N LEU A 46 11.90 -5.58 14.31
CA LEU A 46 10.62 -5.59 13.61
C LEU A 46 10.67 -4.90 12.24
N THR A 47 11.77 -4.28 11.85
CA THR A 47 11.91 -3.65 10.53
C THR A 47 12.01 -4.71 9.44
N THR A 48 11.84 -4.31 8.18
CA THR A 48 12.01 -5.16 7.00
C THR A 48 13.39 -5.83 7.00
N THR A 49 14.44 -5.13 7.45
CA THR A 49 15.81 -5.68 7.56
C THR A 49 15.84 -6.90 8.50
N GLY A 50 15.35 -6.74 9.72
CA GLY A 50 15.34 -7.80 10.73
C GLY A 50 14.35 -8.92 10.42
N THR A 51 13.17 -8.57 9.96
CA THR A 51 12.12 -9.55 9.61
C THR A 51 12.49 -10.39 8.39
N LEU A 52 13.20 -9.82 7.41
CA LEU A 52 13.71 -10.61 6.28
C LEU A 52 14.76 -11.61 6.74
N ALA A 53 15.72 -11.17 7.56
CA ALA A 53 16.78 -12.04 8.09
C ALA A 53 16.25 -13.16 9.01
N SER A 54 15.13 -12.92 9.70
CA SER A 54 14.54 -13.86 10.65
C SER A 54 13.37 -14.68 10.09
N GLY A 55 12.93 -14.43 8.85
CA GLY A 55 11.82 -15.16 8.21
C GLY A 55 10.41 -14.70 8.63
N HIS A 56 10.27 -13.44 9.05
CA HIS A 56 9.01 -12.82 9.53
C HIS A 56 8.44 -11.77 8.56
N THR A 57 8.91 -11.77 7.31
CA THR A 57 8.32 -11.04 6.17
C THR A 57 8.58 -11.85 4.91
N VAL A 58 7.92 -11.50 3.81
CA VAL A 58 8.09 -12.14 2.51
C VAL A 58 8.47 -11.08 1.48
N GLU A 59 9.70 -11.15 0.97
CA GLU A 59 10.23 -10.16 0.01
C GLU A 59 9.34 -10.01 -1.24
N ALA A 60 8.78 -11.11 -1.74
CA ALA A 60 7.90 -11.10 -2.91
C ALA A 60 6.62 -10.25 -2.74
N ASP A 61 6.24 -9.92 -1.50
CA ASP A 61 5.06 -9.07 -1.25
C ASP A 61 5.38 -7.59 -1.45
N TRP A 62 6.61 -7.15 -1.16
CA TRP A 62 7.01 -5.72 -1.24
C TRP A 62 8.04 -5.39 -2.33
N ALA A 63 8.66 -6.40 -2.95
CA ALA A 63 9.64 -6.20 -4.01
C ALA A 63 9.07 -5.36 -5.17
N GLY A 64 9.83 -4.33 -5.57
CA GLY A 64 9.48 -3.41 -6.65
C GLY A 64 8.49 -2.29 -6.28
N LEU A 65 8.00 -2.23 -5.03
CA LEU A 65 7.13 -1.12 -4.58
C LEU A 65 7.93 0.14 -4.22
N THR A 66 9.14 -0.03 -3.71
CA THR A 66 10.07 1.04 -3.32
C THR A 66 11.37 0.93 -4.12
N SER A 67 12.08 2.03 -4.34
CA SER A 67 13.40 2.01 -4.97
C SER A 67 14.43 1.33 -4.06
N ALA A 68 15.47 0.74 -4.65
CA ALA A 68 16.56 0.13 -3.90
C ALA A 68 17.27 1.14 -2.98
N GLY A 69 17.36 2.40 -3.41
CA GLY A 69 17.99 3.49 -2.66
C GLY A 69 17.17 4.04 -1.48
N LEU A 70 15.92 3.61 -1.28
CA LEU A 70 15.12 4.06 -0.14
C LEU A 70 15.80 3.63 1.19
N PRO A 71 16.18 4.58 2.08
CA PRO A 71 16.95 4.28 3.28
C PRO A 71 16.25 3.30 4.21
N THR A 72 17.02 2.44 4.87
CA THR A 72 16.52 1.56 5.94
C THR A 72 16.56 2.27 7.29
N PHE A 73 15.83 1.72 8.26
CA PHE A 73 15.84 2.18 9.65
C PHE A 73 16.68 1.24 10.52
N GLY A 74 17.12 1.74 11.68
CA GLY A 74 17.79 0.92 12.68
C GLY A 74 16.83 -0.06 13.36
N ALA A 75 17.39 -1.08 14.02
CA ALA A 75 16.62 -2.15 14.64
C ALA A 75 15.56 -1.63 15.63
N VAL A 76 14.34 -2.17 15.52
CA VAL A 76 13.22 -1.86 16.42
C VAL A 76 12.77 -3.15 17.12
N PRO A 77 13.16 -3.40 18.38
CA PRO A 77 12.73 -4.60 19.09
C PRO A 77 11.24 -4.55 19.44
N GLY A 78 10.61 -5.71 19.50
CA GLY A 78 9.23 -5.85 19.97
C GLY A 78 8.59 -7.17 19.56
N VAL A 79 7.27 -7.15 19.38
CA VAL A 79 6.47 -8.35 19.10
C VAL A 79 5.83 -8.25 17.72
N GLN A 80 5.94 -9.31 16.92
CA GLN A 80 5.15 -9.51 15.72
C GLN A 80 4.10 -10.60 15.95
N VAL A 81 2.88 -10.33 15.49
CA VAL A 81 1.80 -11.31 15.39
C VAL A 81 1.41 -11.44 13.93
N ASP A 82 1.48 -12.64 13.40
CA ASP A 82 0.90 -13.00 12.11
C ASP A 82 -0.36 -13.81 12.36
N GLY A 83 -1.39 -13.61 11.56
CA GLY A 83 -2.63 -14.38 11.70
C GLY A 83 -3.59 -14.15 10.56
N TYR A 84 -4.77 -14.71 10.67
CA TYR A 84 -5.88 -14.42 9.77
C TYR A 84 -7.22 -14.37 10.52
N PHE A 85 -8.14 -13.57 9.98
CA PHE A 85 -9.54 -13.59 10.39
C PHE A 85 -10.29 -14.69 9.62
N PRO A 86 -11.43 -15.19 10.12
CA PRO A 86 -12.27 -16.10 9.35
C PRO A 86 -12.60 -15.56 7.96
N ASP A 87 -12.46 -16.42 6.96
CA ASP A 87 -12.71 -16.14 5.55
C ASP A 87 -13.01 -17.43 4.78
N SER A 88 -13.54 -17.30 3.56
CA SER A 88 -13.77 -18.44 2.66
C SER A 88 -12.72 -18.58 1.57
N SER A 89 -12.00 -17.50 1.26
CA SER A 89 -10.98 -17.45 0.21
C SER A 89 -9.63 -17.98 0.72
N THR A 90 -8.85 -18.60 -0.18
CA THR A 90 -7.65 -19.39 0.14
C THR A 90 -6.43 -19.06 -0.73
N ALA A 91 -6.39 -17.90 -1.37
CA ALA A 91 -5.36 -17.52 -2.34
C ALA A 91 -4.02 -17.14 -1.67
N ASN A 92 -4.06 -16.69 -0.42
CA ASN A 92 -2.85 -16.37 0.34
C ASN A 92 -2.21 -17.62 0.97
N THR A 93 -1.08 -18.03 0.40
CA THR A 93 -0.30 -19.20 0.81
C THR A 93 0.80 -18.89 1.83
N ASN A 94 0.95 -17.63 2.25
CA ASN A 94 1.93 -17.28 3.29
C ASN A 94 1.66 -18.12 4.55
N HIS A 95 2.73 -18.49 5.27
CA HIS A 95 2.71 -19.44 6.39
C HIS A 95 2.20 -20.85 6.08
N GLY A 96 1.92 -21.18 4.81
CA GLY A 96 1.29 -22.44 4.42
C GLY A 96 -0.17 -22.56 4.86
N TRP A 97 -0.80 -21.45 5.26
CA TRP A 97 -2.17 -21.44 5.75
C TRP A 97 -3.22 -21.61 4.65
N ASN A 98 -2.89 -21.18 3.41
CA ASN A 98 -3.82 -21.20 2.27
C ASN A 98 -5.18 -20.61 2.66
N HIS A 99 -5.14 -19.38 3.18
CA HIS A 99 -6.30 -18.70 3.74
C HIS A 99 -6.04 -17.19 3.60
N ASP A 100 -6.99 -16.43 3.06
CA ASP A 100 -6.88 -14.97 2.96
C ASP A 100 -7.34 -14.30 4.27
N ALA A 101 -7.62 -12.99 4.24
CA ALA A 101 -7.78 -12.14 5.41
C ALA A 101 -6.60 -12.25 6.39
N GLN A 102 -5.40 -12.54 5.87
CA GLN A 102 -4.19 -12.55 6.66
C GLN A 102 -3.83 -11.13 7.07
N PHE A 103 -3.19 -11.03 8.22
CA PHE A 103 -2.67 -9.80 8.76
C PHE A 103 -1.32 -10.01 9.42
N VAL A 104 -0.58 -8.91 9.52
CA VAL A 104 0.57 -8.75 10.41
C VAL A 104 0.27 -7.60 11.37
N LEU A 105 0.62 -7.77 12.64
CA LEU A 105 0.59 -6.74 13.68
C LEU A 105 1.96 -6.69 14.36
N ARG A 106 2.62 -5.54 14.32
CA ARG A 106 3.92 -5.29 14.94
C ARG A 106 3.79 -4.26 16.05
N LEU A 107 4.29 -4.62 17.23
CA LEU A 107 4.17 -3.88 18.48
C LEU A 107 5.58 -3.57 18.98
N PRO A 108 6.13 -2.38 18.73
CA PRO A 108 7.47 -2.04 19.18
C PRO A 108 7.53 -1.90 20.71
N ASP A 109 8.66 -2.25 21.32
CA ASP A 109 8.89 -2.08 22.76
C ASP A 109 8.77 -0.61 23.18
N ARG A 110 9.30 0.29 22.35
CA ARG A 110 9.21 1.75 22.54
C ARG A 110 8.00 2.31 21.81
N TRP A 111 6.82 2.11 22.39
CA TRP A 111 5.57 2.55 21.80
C TRP A 111 5.19 4.00 22.15
N ASN A 112 4.85 4.79 21.14
CA ASN A 112 4.47 6.19 21.25
C ASN A 112 2.96 6.41 21.55
N GLY A 113 2.17 5.34 21.65
CA GLY A 113 0.71 5.40 21.87
C GLY A 113 -0.13 5.35 20.59
N GLY A 114 0.52 5.37 19.41
CA GLY A 114 -0.11 5.40 18.11
C GLY A 114 -0.15 4.05 17.38
N LEU A 115 -1.08 3.92 16.45
CA LEU A 115 -1.21 2.79 15.54
C LEU A 115 -1.25 3.30 14.10
N VAL A 116 -0.51 2.67 13.19
CA VAL A 116 -0.64 2.85 11.74
C VAL A 116 -1.24 1.59 11.15
N VAL A 117 -2.29 1.73 10.34
CA VAL A 117 -2.95 0.61 9.66
C VAL A 117 -2.90 0.79 8.15
N ALA A 118 -2.56 -0.30 7.45
CA ALA A 118 -2.48 -0.35 5.99
C ALA A 118 -3.25 -1.55 5.41
N GLY A 119 -3.70 -1.42 4.17
CA GLY A 119 -4.06 -2.56 3.32
C GLY A 119 -3.05 -2.71 2.19
N SER A 120 -2.86 -3.91 1.68
CA SER A 120 -1.85 -4.15 0.63
C SER A 120 -2.18 -3.41 -0.69
N PRO A 121 -1.18 -2.99 -1.49
CA PRO A 121 -1.38 -2.54 -2.86
C PRO A 121 -1.69 -3.69 -3.82
N GLY A 122 -2.24 -3.36 -4.99
CA GLY A 122 -2.48 -4.31 -6.08
C GLY A 122 -3.09 -5.63 -5.60
N VAL A 123 -2.51 -6.73 -6.08
CA VAL A 123 -2.88 -8.11 -5.72
C VAL A 123 -1.92 -8.74 -4.68
N ARG A 124 -1.19 -7.90 -3.93
CA ARG A 124 -0.16 -8.32 -2.96
C ARG A 124 -0.78 -8.76 -1.62
N ARG A 125 0.04 -9.39 -0.78
CA ARG A 125 -0.34 -9.90 0.55
C ARG A 125 0.09 -8.95 1.68
N GLN A 126 -0.06 -9.39 2.93
CA GLN A 126 0.00 -8.55 4.13
C GLN A 126 1.34 -7.84 4.36
N TYR A 127 2.46 -8.36 3.86
CA TYR A 127 3.80 -7.76 4.08
C TYR A 127 4.16 -6.67 3.07
N ALA A 128 3.29 -6.38 2.10
CA ALA A 128 3.59 -5.47 1.01
C ALA A 128 3.92 -4.03 1.44
N ASN A 129 3.46 -3.62 2.63
CA ASN A 129 3.66 -2.27 3.14
C ASN A 129 4.90 -2.13 4.03
N ASP A 130 5.66 -3.20 4.26
CA ASP A 130 6.76 -3.24 5.24
C ASP A 130 7.79 -2.14 4.98
N ARG A 131 8.39 -2.13 3.80
CA ARG A 131 9.44 -1.17 3.45
C ARG A 131 8.93 0.25 3.19
N ALA A 132 7.74 0.36 2.58
CA ALA A 132 7.16 1.64 2.19
C ALA A 132 6.60 2.44 3.37
N ILE A 133 6.08 1.75 4.39
CA ILE A 133 5.30 2.35 5.48
C ILE A 133 5.73 1.80 6.85
N GLY A 134 5.78 0.47 6.98
CA GLY A 134 5.97 -0.22 8.25
C GLY A 134 7.24 0.19 8.98
N ASP A 135 8.38 0.23 8.28
CA ASP A 135 9.67 0.56 8.89
C ASP A 135 9.69 1.95 9.54
N GLN A 136 9.16 2.97 8.84
CA GLN A 136 9.09 4.34 9.39
C GLN A 136 8.14 4.37 10.59
N ALA A 137 6.95 3.78 10.46
CA ALA A 137 5.97 3.74 11.53
C ALA A 137 6.58 3.14 12.81
N LEU A 138 7.27 2.00 12.69
CA LEU A 138 7.94 1.33 13.79
C LEU A 138 9.09 2.16 14.36
N ALA A 139 9.93 2.76 13.51
CA ALA A 139 11.05 3.60 13.94
C ALA A 139 10.58 4.85 14.72
N GLU A 140 9.43 5.42 14.36
CA GLU A 140 8.78 6.51 15.09
C GLU A 140 8.00 6.05 16.33
N GLY A 141 7.97 4.74 16.60
CA GLY A 141 7.36 4.12 17.77
C GLY A 141 5.86 3.85 17.64
N TYR A 142 5.28 3.91 16.44
CA TYR A 142 3.91 3.44 16.23
C TYR A 142 3.87 1.91 16.23
N ALA A 143 2.78 1.35 16.76
CA ALA A 143 2.39 0.00 16.36
C ALA A 143 2.00 0.03 14.87
N PHE A 144 2.27 -1.05 14.14
CA PHE A 144 1.97 -1.14 12.72
C PHE A 144 1.14 -2.39 12.44
N ALA A 145 0.07 -2.27 11.67
CA ALA A 145 -0.75 -3.39 11.25
C ALA A 145 -1.04 -3.33 9.75
N ALA A 146 -0.96 -4.46 9.05
CA ALA A 146 -1.33 -4.56 7.65
C ALA A 146 -2.10 -5.85 7.35
N THR A 147 -3.03 -5.78 6.39
CA THR A 147 -3.79 -6.95 5.90
C THR A 147 -3.60 -7.12 4.40
N ASP A 148 -3.72 -8.36 3.95
CA ASP A 148 -3.82 -8.74 2.53
C ASP A 148 -5.13 -8.30 1.87
N LYS A 149 -6.06 -7.75 2.66
CA LYS A 149 -7.39 -7.23 2.30
C LYS A 149 -8.47 -8.29 2.06
N GLY A 150 -8.26 -9.57 2.38
CA GLY A 150 -9.28 -10.61 2.22
C GLY A 150 -9.19 -11.41 0.92
N ASN A 151 -8.40 -10.95 -0.06
CA ASN A 151 -8.08 -11.73 -1.24
C ASN A 151 -6.82 -11.20 -1.93
N THR A 152 -6.11 -12.08 -2.63
CA THR A 152 -4.82 -11.79 -3.25
C THR A 152 -4.63 -12.53 -4.57
N GLY A 153 -3.58 -12.18 -5.31
CA GLY A 153 -3.26 -12.79 -6.60
C GLY A 153 -4.13 -12.31 -7.76
N ALA A 154 -3.75 -12.69 -8.98
CA ALA A 154 -4.43 -12.24 -10.20
C ALA A 154 -5.86 -12.77 -10.34
N ALA A 155 -6.22 -13.82 -9.59
CA ALA A 155 -7.55 -14.44 -9.59
C ALA A 155 -8.44 -13.95 -8.44
N PHE A 156 -8.14 -12.80 -7.82
CA PHE A 156 -8.91 -12.27 -6.70
C PHE A 156 -10.40 -12.07 -7.03
N PHE A 157 -10.73 -11.88 -8.31
CA PHE A 157 -12.11 -11.76 -8.81
C PHE A 157 -12.97 -13.01 -8.63
N THR A 158 -12.36 -14.14 -8.24
CA THR A 158 -13.08 -15.38 -7.90
C THR A 158 -13.64 -15.36 -6.48
N ASP A 159 -13.30 -14.35 -5.68
CA ASP A 159 -13.79 -14.17 -4.33
C ASP A 159 -15.12 -13.40 -4.28
N GLY A 160 -15.95 -13.73 -3.30
CA GLY A 160 -17.30 -13.18 -3.16
C GLY A 160 -18.37 -13.88 -4.03
N VAL A 161 -19.58 -13.32 -4.01
CA VAL A 161 -20.77 -13.94 -4.64
C VAL A 161 -21.31 -13.09 -5.79
N ARG A 162 -21.22 -11.77 -5.67
CA ARG A 162 -21.73 -10.81 -6.65
C ARG A 162 -20.59 -9.94 -7.18
N PRO A 163 -20.68 -9.47 -8.43
CA PRO A 163 -19.67 -8.58 -9.00
C PRO A 163 -19.35 -7.38 -8.09
N GLY A 164 -18.08 -7.13 -7.83
CA GLY A 164 -17.59 -6.09 -6.92
C GLY A 164 -17.51 -6.51 -5.43
N ASP A 165 -17.88 -7.75 -5.07
CA ASP A 165 -17.79 -8.21 -3.68
C ASP A 165 -16.33 -8.33 -3.21
N ALA A 166 -15.40 -8.82 -4.04
CA ALA A 166 -14.00 -8.96 -3.65
C ALA A 166 -13.37 -7.60 -3.33
N LEU A 167 -13.67 -6.57 -4.13
CA LEU A 167 -13.21 -5.19 -3.88
C LEU A 167 -13.89 -4.58 -2.65
N ALA A 168 -15.17 -4.85 -2.45
CA ALA A 168 -15.93 -4.33 -1.31
C ALA A 168 -15.44 -4.95 0.02
N GLU A 169 -15.00 -6.20 -0.02
CA GLU A 169 -14.44 -6.90 1.13
C GLU A 169 -13.19 -6.21 1.68
N TRP A 170 -12.31 -5.70 0.81
CA TRP A 170 -11.08 -4.99 1.20
C TRP A 170 -11.35 -3.91 2.25
N ASN A 171 -12.43 -3.15 2.04
CA ASN A 171 -12.86 -2.07 2.92
C ASN A 171 -13.20 -2.60 4.32
N SER A 172 -13.93 -3.72 4.38
CA SER A 172 -14.33 -4.35 5.63
C SER A 172 -13.13 -4.96 6.38
N ARG A 173 -12.17 -5.56 5.66
CA ARG A 173 -10.98 -6.19 6.26
C ARG A 173 -10.02 -5.18 6.88
N VAL A 174 -9.83 -4.02 6.25
CA VAL A 174 -9.07 -2.92 6.87
C VAL A 174 -9.76 -2.39 8.12
N THR A 175 -11.09 -2.23 8.10
CA THR A 175 -11.86 -1.85 9.30
C THR A 175 -11.73 -2.90 10.42
N GLN A 176 -11.85 -4.20 10.08
CA GLN A 176 -11.73 -5.33 10.99
C GLN A 176 -10.34 -5.34 11.66
N LEU A 177 -9.28 -5.27 10.85
CA LEU A 177 -7.91 -5.22 11.36
C LEU A 177 -7.70 -4.01 12.26
N THR A 178 -8.19 -2.83 11.87
CA THR A 178 -8.03 -1.61 12.69
C THR A 178 -8.63 -1.78 14.08
N LEU A 179 -9.85 -2.33 14.18
CA LEU A 179 -10.50 -2.60 15.47
C LEU A 179 -9.71 -3.62 16.30
N ALA A 180 -9.32 -4.73 15.68
CA ALA A 180 -8.60 -5.81 16.35
C ALA A 180 -7.21 -5.35 16.84
N ALA A 181 -6.46 -4.64 15.99
CA ALA A 181 -5.14 -4.09 16.30
C ALA A 181 -5.21 -3.05 17.42
N ARG A 182 -6.21 -2.16 17.42
CA ARG A 182 -6.41 -1.20 18.52
C ARG A 182 -6.64 -1.91 19.86
N ALA A 183 -7.48 -2.95 19.86
CA ALA A 183 -7.75 -3.73 21.06
C ALA A 183 -6.52 -4.54 21.52
N ALA A 184 -5.81 -5.18 20.59
CA ALA A 184 -4.59 -5.94 20.88
C ALA A 184 -3.48 -5.04 21.45
N ALA A 185 -3.21 -3.89 20.81
CA ALA A 185 -2.24 -2.92 21.28
C ALA A 185 -2.61 -2.37 22.67
N ALA A 186 -3.87 -2.01 22.89
CA ALA A 186 -4.31 -1.50 24.19
C ALA A 186 -4.13 -2.52 25.32
N ARG A 187 -4.37 -3.80 25.05
CA ARG A 187 -4.14 -4.90 26.00
C ARG A 187 -2.65 -5.14 26.23
N HIS A 188 -1.86 -5.20 25.17
CA HIS A 188 -0.43 -5.45 25.24
C HIS A 188 0.32 -4.36 26.03
N TYR A 189 -0.01 -3.08 25.79
CA TYR A 189 0.65 -1.96 26.45
C TYR A 189 -0.01 -1.49 27.75
N GLY A 190 -1.15 -2.08 28.14
CA GLY A 190 -1.88 -1.70 29.35
C GLY A 190 -2.46 -0.28 29.34
N ARG A 191 -2.55 0.39 28.18
CA ARG A 191 -3.07 1.75 28.01
C ARG A 191 -3.70 1.93 26.63
N PRO A 192 -4.72 2.80 26.46
CA PRO A 192 -5.43 2.94 25.20
C PRO A 192 -4.54 3.50 24.07
N VAL A 193 -4.87 3.13 22.83
CA VAL A 193 -4.33 3.78 21.63
C VAL A 193 -4.85 5.21 21.55
N THR A 194 -3.95 6.19 21.56
CA THR A 194 -4.27 7.62 21.55
C THR A 194 -4.26 8.22 20.15
N ARG A 195 -3.68 7.52 19.17
CA ARG A 195 -3.64 7.95 17.77
C ARG A 195 -3.80 6.76 16.83
N THR A 196 -4.60 6.89 15.78
CA THR A 196 -4.72 5.87 14.72
C THR A 196 -4.63 6.53 13.36
N LEU A 197 -3.63 6.14 12.56
CA LEU A 197 -3.38 6.66 11.22
C LEU A 197 -3.64 5.58 10.17
N ALA A 198 -4.21 5.98 9.04
CA ALA A 198 -4.27 5.14 7.85
C ALA A 198 -3.15 5.52 6.89
N ALA A 199 -2.46 4.53 6.33
CA ALA A 199 -1.38 4.75 5.37
C ALA A 199 -1.44 3.68 4.28
N GLY A 200 -1.23 4.05 3.02
CA GLY A 200 -1.27 3.07 1.94
C GLY A 200 -0.83 3.61 0.59
N LEU A 201 -0.39 2.69 -0.28
CA LEU A 201 -0.08 2.97 -1.68
C LEU A 201 -1.01 2.23 -2.64
N SER A 202 -1.32 2.81 -3.80
CA SER A 202 -2.16 2.18 -4.85
C SER A 202 -3.52 1.74 -4.28
N ASN A 203 -3.94 0.47 -4.39
CA ASN A 203 -5.15 -0.02 -3.70
C ASN A 203 -5.15 0.27 -2.18
N GLY A 204 -3.97 0.30 -1.53
CA GLY A 204 -3.84 0.72 -0.14
C GLY A 204 -4.17 2.21 0.06
N GLY A 205 -3.80 3.07 -0.89
CA GLY A 205 -4.19 4.49 -0.89
C GLY A 205 -5.70 4.67 -1.10
N TYR A 206 -6.32 3.87 -1.98
CA TYR A 206 -7.78 3.77 -2.07
C TYR A 206 -8.42 3.43 -0.71
N LEU A 207 -7.86 2.46 0.00
CA LEU A 207 -8.36 2.05 1.31
C LEU A 207 -8.22 3.16 2.36
N VAL A 208 -7.14 3.95 2.33
CA VAL A 208 -7.03 5.17 3.16
C VAL A 208 -8.20 6.10 2.88
N ARG A 209 -8.44 6.43 1.61
CA ARG A 209 -9.56 7.31 1.20
C ARG A 209 -10.90 6.77 1.67
N TRP A 210 -11.19 5.50 1.40
CA TRP A 210 -12.46 4.87 1.77
C TRP A 210 -12.68 4.87 3.29
N GLN A 211 -11.66 4.53 4.08
CA GLN A 211 -11.76 4.54 5.54
C GLN A 211 -12.00 5.94 6.10
N LEU A 212 -11.35 6.98 5.55
CA LEU A 212 -11.56 8.35 6.00
C LEU A 212 -12.91 8.94 5.57
N GLU A 213 -13.53 8.41 4.53
CA GLU A 213 -14.91 8.78 4.13
C GLU A 213 -15.97 8.04 4.95
N ASN A 214 -15.79 6.73 5.16
CA ASN A 214 -16.85 5.84 5.66
C ASN A 214 -16.69 5.46 7.14
N ARG A 215 -15.46 5.46 7.65
CA ARG A 215 -15.12 5.13 9.05
C ARG A 215 -14.23 6.20 9.71
N PRO A 216 -14.45 7.52 9.51
CA PRO A 216 -13.54 8.55 10.01
C PRO A 216 -13.36 8.53 11.53
N TRP A 217 -14.31 8.00 12.30
CA TRP A 217 -14.22 7.90 13.76
C TRP A 217 -13.14 6.91 14.25
N LEU A 218 -12.62 6.05 13.37
CA LEU A 218 -11.53 5.12 13.69
C LEU A 218 -10.14 5.75 13.56
N TYR A 219 -10.02 6.89 12.88
CA TYR A 219 -8.74 7.46 12.47
C TYR A 219 -8.61 8.91 12.90
N ASP A 220 -7.37 9.37 13.05
CA ASP A 220 -7.02 10.76 13.26
C ASP A 220 -6.58 11.45 11.98
N GLY A 221 -6.11 10.68 11.00
CA GLY A 221 -5.76 11.14 9.65
C GLY A 221 -5.14 10.04 8.82
N GLY A 222 -4.69 10.37 7.61
CA GLY A 222 -3.97 9.40 6.78
C GLY A 222 -3.08 10.00 5.70
N VAL A 223 -2.23 9.12 5.14
CA VAL A 223 -1.36 9.42 4.00
C VAL A 223 -1.67 8.44 2.88
N ASP A 224 -2.00 9.00 1.72
CA ASP A 224 -2.38 8.28 0.51
C ASP A 224 -1.31 8.48 -0.56
N TRP A 225 -0.71 7.38 -1.01
CA TRP A 225 0.25 7.35 -2.10
C TRP A 225 -0.42 6.75 -3.34
N GLU A 226 -0.74 7.58 -4.34
CA GLU A 226 -1.25 7.15 -5.66
C GLU A 226 -2.46 6.21 -5.56
N GLY A 227 -3.36 6.49 -4.60
CA GLY A 227 -4.52 5.65 -4.36
C GLY A 227 -5.45 5.55 -5.55
N THR A 228 -5.98 4.37 -5.86
CA THR A 228 -6.92 4.17 -6.98
C THR A 228 -8.26 4.90 -6.76
N LEU A 229 -8.81 5.48 -7.82
CA LEU A 229 -10.12 6.10 -7.83
C LEU A 229 -11.19 5.20 -8.46
N TRP A 230 -12.18 4.83 -7.65
CA TRP A 230 -13.43 4.22 -8.12
C TRP A 230 -14.56 5.24 -8.14
N ARG A 231 -15.20 5.35 -9.31
CA ARG A 231 -16.42 6.13 -9.54
C ARG A 231 -17.33 5.39 -10.51
N ALA A 232 -18.60 5.20 -10.14
CA ALA A 232 -19.59 4.54 -10.99
C ALA A 232 -19.81 5.25 -12.33
N ASP A 233 -19.72 6.57 -12.37
CA ASP A 233 -19.87 7.37 -13.59
C ASP A 233 -18.53 7.67 -14.29
N GLY A 234 -17.43 7.11 -13.79
CA GLY A 234 -16.08 7.41 -14.24
C GLY A 234 -15.59 8.82 -13.86
N PRO A 235 -14.30 9.14 -14.11
CA PRO A 235 -13.29 8.20 -14.57
C PRO A 235 -12.96 7.16 -13.50
N ASN A 236 -12.57 5.98 -13.98
CA ASN A 236 -11.99 4.87 -13.22
C ASN A 236 -11.10 4.07 -14.20
N LEU A 237 -10.34 3.08 -13.73
CA LEU A 237 -9.39 2.33 -14.56
C LEU A 237 -10.01 1.70 -15.82
N LEU A 238 -11.28 1.31 -15.76
CA LEU A 238 -12.00 0.69 -16.88
C LEU A 238 -12.41 1.70 -17.96
N THR A 239 -12.17 2.99 -17.73
CA THR A 239 -12.44 4.07 -18.71
C THR A 239 -11.20 4.51 -19.46
N PHE A 240 -10.01 4.39 -18.87
CA PHE A 240 -8.75 4.86 -19.48
C PHE A 240 -7.79 3.75 -19.89
N LEU A 241 -7.86 2.54 -19.31
CA LEU A 241 -7.02 1.42 -19.74
C LEU A 241 -7.42 0.85 -21.11
N PRO A 242 -8.71 0.60 -21.42
CA PRO A 242 -9.09 0.06 -22.74
C PRO A 242 -8.60 0.89 -23.94
N PRO A 243 -8.78 2.23 -24.01
CA PRO A 243 -8.28 2.99 -25.14
C PRO A 243 -6.74 2.98 -25.25
N ALA A 244 -6.01 2.97 -24.14
CA ALA A 244 -4.55 2.89 -24.15
C ALA A 244 -4.06 1.50 -24.64
N LEU A 245 -4.69 0.42 -24.16
CA LEU A 245 -4.42 -0.94 -24.63
C LEU A 245 -4.66 -1.09 -26.14
N ARG A 246 -5.77 -0.53 -26.63
CA ARG A 246 -6.12 -0.56 -28.04
C ARG A 246 -5.11 0.18 -28.91
N ALA A 247 -4.64 1.33 -28.44
CA ALA A 247 -3.74 2.19 -29.19
C ALA A 247 -2.28 1.69 -29.16
N TYR A 248 -1.84 1.06 -28.07
CA TYR A 248 -0.43 0.73 -27.86
C TYR A 248 0.25 -0.04 -29.01
N PRO A 249 -0.34 -1.11 -29.59
CA PRO A 249 0.31 -1.83 -30.69
C PRO A 249 0.59 -0.94 -31.92
N ALA A 250 -0.33 -0.04 -32.26
CA ALA A 250 -0.15 0.90 -33.36
C ALA A 250 0.84 2.01 -33.01
N TYR A 251 0.85 2.47 -31.77
CA TYR A 251 1.87 3.39 -31.26
C TYR A 251 3.28 2.79 -31.36
N ALA A 252 3.45 1.53 -30.92
CA ALA A 252 4.71 0.81 -31.00
C ALA A 252 5.18 0.60 -32.46
N ALA A 253 4.24 0.60 -33.42
CA ALA A 253 4.53 0.57 -34.86
C ALA A 253 4.77 1.97 -35.48
N GLY A 254 4.79 3.04 -34.67
CA GLY A 254 5.10 4.41 -35.10
C GLY A 254 3.90 5.31 -35.43
N SER A 255 2.68 4.92 -35.03
CA SER A 255 1.47 5.74 -35.30
C SER A 255 1.35 6.93 -34.36
N ALA A 256 1.44 8.14 -34.92
CA ALA A 256 1.20 9.40 -34.20
C ALA A 256 -0.26 9.54 -33.70
N ALA A 257 -1.23 9.01 -34.44
CA ALA A 257 -2.64 9.02 -33.99
C ALA A 257 -2.85 8.10 -32.77
N ALA A 258 -2.15 6.96 -32.74
CA ALA A 258 -2.17 6.07 -31.59
C ALA A 258 -1.44 6.66 -30.38
N HIS A 259 -0.33 7.38 -30.60
CA HIS A 259 0.34 8.18 -29.58
C HIS A 259 -0.65 9.15 -28.92
N GLN A 260 -1.34 9.96 -29.74
CA GLN A 260 -2.34 10.91 -29.23
C GLN A 260 -3.48 10.21 -28.47
N SER A 261 -3.92 9.03 -28.93
CA SER A 261 -4.99 8.27 -28.25
C SER A 261 -4.61 7.84 -26.82
N ILE A 262 -3.34 7.48 -26.59
CA ILE A 262 -2.84 7.15 -25.24
C ILE A 262 -2.78 8.41 -24.36
N LEU A 263 -2.38 9.56 -24.93
CA LEU A 263 -2.39 10.84 -24.21
C LEU A 263 -3.82 11.29 -23.86
N ASP A 264 -4.77 11.12 -24.78
CA ASP A 264 -6.19 11.46 -24.57
C ASP A 264 -6.83 10.58 -23.47
N ALA A 265 -6.39 9.33 -23.34
CA ALA A 265 -6.76 8.47 -22.22
C ALA A 265 -6.30 9.03 -20.86
N GLY A 266 -5.27 9.87 -20.84
CA GLY A 266 -4.82 10.66 -19.69
C GLY A 266 -3.37 10.39 -19.27
N PHE A 267 -2.68 9.46 -19.94
CA PHE A 267 -1.27 9.16 -19.67
C PHE A 267 -0.39 10.36 -20.02
N ALA A 268 0.57 10.66 -19.14
CA ALA A 268 1.30 11.92 -19.21
C ALA A 268 2.27 11.95 -20.41
N PRO A 269 2.34 13.06 -21.17
CA PRO A 269 3.44 13.30 -22.09
C PRO A 269 4.78 13.21 -21.33
N GLY A 270 5.77 12.58 -21.95
CA GLY A 270 7.07 12.30 -21.32
C GLY A 270 7.14 10.93 -20.61
N SER A 271 6.01 10.22 -20.45
CA SER A 271 5.97 8.86 -19.90
C SER A 271 6.13 7.77 -20.95
N GLU A 272 6.29 8.10 -22.23
CA GLU A 272 6.34 7.17 -23.36
C GLU A 272 7.34 6.02 -23.18
N PHE A 273 8.47 6.32 -22.55
CA PHE A 273 9.51 5.32 -22.28
C PHE A 273 9.10 4.22 -21.31
N LEU A 274 8.00 4.41 -20.59
CA LEU A 274 7.41 3.45 -19.66
C LEU A 274 6.33 2.59 -20.32
N TRP A 275 5.81 2.98 -21.48
CA TRP A 275 4.59 2.40 -22.04
C TRP A 275 4.76 0.93 -22.44
N ASP A 276 5.92 0.51 -22.95
CA ASP A 276 6.14 -0.91 -23.28
C ASP A 276 6.10 -1.80 -22.04
N TYR A 277 6.78 -1.37 -20.98
CA TYR A 277 6.76 -2.09 -19.72
C TYR A 277 5.35 -2.12 -19.14
N HIS A 278 4.64 -1.00 -19.11
CA HIS A 278 3.28 -0.95 -18.55
C HIS A 278 2.28 -1.72 -19.39
N TYR A 279 2.37 -1.68 -20.72
CA TYR A 279 1.56 -2.53 -21.59
C TYR A 279 1.74 -4.00 -21.22
N ARG A 280 2.99 -4.48 -21.15
CA ARG A 280 3.34 -5.89 -20.92
C ARG A 280 3.08 -6.39 -19.49
N VAL A 281 3.20 -5.52 -18.49
CA VAL A 281 3.20 -5.93 -17.07
C VAL A 281 1.95 -5.47 -16.34
N TYR A 282 1.40 -4.32 -16.68
CA TYR A 282 0.35 -3.67 -15.89
C TYR A 282 -0.97 -3.50 -16.62
N TRP A 283 -1.02 -2.81 -17.76
CA TRP A 283 -2.28 -2.38 -18.39
C TRP A 283 -3.18 -3.55 -18.74
N ASP A 284 -2.66 -4.57 -19.44
CA ASP A 284 -3.47 -5.70 -19.90
C ASP A 284 -4.00 -6.51 -18.72
N LEU A 285 -3.09 -6.89 -17.81
CA LEU A 285 -3.44 -7.63 -16.61
C LEU A 285 -4.46 -6.89 -15.76
N THR A 286 -4.22 -5.61 -15.47
CA THR A 286 -5.09 -4.78 -14.62
C THR A 286 -6.45 -4.61 -15.26
N GLN A 287 -6.52 -4.28 -16.55
CA GLN A 287 -7.81 -4.15 -17.22
C GLN A 287 -8.61 -5.46 -17.10
N ARG A 288 -8.01 -6.60 -17.42
CA ARG A 288 -8.71 -7.90 -17.43
C ARG A 288 -9.25 -8.28 -16.05
N ILE A 289 -8.39 -8.29 -15.03
CA ILE A 289 -8.77 -8.86 -13.72
C ILE A 289 -9.77 -7.98 -12.96
N TYR A 290 -9.71 -6.65 -13.14
CA TYR A 290 -10.69 -5.75 -12.52
C TYR A 290 -11.99 -5.65 -13.31
N ARG A 291 -11.93 -5.80 -14.64
CA ARG A 291 -13.12 -5.94 -15.47
C ARG A 291 -13.87 -7.22 -15.10
N GLU A 292 -13.16 -8.33 -14.95
CA GLU A 292 -13.74 -9.61 -14.53
C GLU A 292 -14.50 -9.49 -13.21
N GLU A 293 -13.90 -8.82 -12.23
CA GLU A 293 -14.50 -8.59 -10.92
C GLU A 293 -15.83 -7.82 -10.96
N VAL A 294 -15.96 -6.80 -11.82
CA VAL A 294 -17.15 -5.93 -11.85
C VAL A 294 -18.14 -6.24 -12.98
N ASP A 295 -17.68 -6.94 -14.02
CA ASP A 295 -18.46 -7.37 -15.18
C ASP A 295 -17.98 -8.75 -15.71
N PRO A 296 -18.21 -9.83 -14.94
CA PRO A 296 -17.89 -11.20 -15.38
C PRO A 296 -18.77 -11.65 -16.56
N SER A 297 -19.80 -10.89 -16.92
CA SER A 297 -20.65 -11.21 -18.07
C SER A 297 -20.05 -10.82 -19.42
N PHE A 298 -18.95 -10.06 -19.42
CA PHE A 298 -18.37 -9.49 -20.64
C PHE A 298 -17.80 -10.56 -21.60
N ASP A 299 -17.12 -11.58 -21.07
CA ASP A 299 -16.50 -12.68 -21.80
C ASP A 299 -17.12 -14.06 -21.48
N GLY A 300 -18.23 -14.06 -20.74
CA GLY A 300 -19.11 -15.21 -20.58
C GLY A 300 -18.54 -16.26 -19.61
N SER A 301 -18.00 -17.35 -20.15
CA SER A 301 -17.40 -18.42 -19.34
C SER A 301 -15.87 -18.38 -19.34
N LEU A 302 -15.27 -17.45 -20.08
CA LEU A 302 -13.84 -17.17 -19.95
C LEU A 302 -13.63 -16.40 -18.66
N GLU A 303 -12.56 -16.70 -17.94
CA GLU A 303 -12.19 -15.96 -16.73
C GLU A 303 -11.02 -15.04 -17.05
N ALA A 304 -11.22 -13.75 -16.85
CA ALA A 304 -10.22 -12.70 -17.05
C ALA A 304 -9.68 -12.61 -18.49
N GLY A 305 -10.54 -12.81 -19.48
CA GLY A 305 -10.30 -12.46 -20.88
C GLY A 305 -9.12 -13.18 -21.55
N THR A 306 -8.76 -12.67 -22.72
CA THR A 306 -7.58 -13.15 -23.49
C THR A 306 -6.45 -12.13 -23.35
N PRO A 307 -5.29 -12.51 -22.78
CA PRO A 307 -4.16 -11.60 -22.66
C PRO A 307 -3.73 -11.03 -24.01
N PHE A 308 -3.55 -9.71 -24.08
CA PHE A 308 -3.12 -8.97 -25.26
C PHE A 308 -3.96 -9.22 -26.51
N CYS A 309 -5.26 -9.44 -26.34
CA CYS A 309 -6.18 -9.61 -27.46
C CYS A 309 -6.06 -8.44 -28.45
N ALA A 310 -6.09 -8.76 -29.75
CA ALA A 310 -6.14 -7.73 -30.77
C ALA A 310 -7.55 -7.12 -30.81
N SER A 311 -7.64 -5.79 -30.90
CA SER A 311 -8.93 -5.09 -31.09
C SER A 311 -9.69 -5.68 -32.28
N GLY A 312 -11.00 -5.90 -32.11
CA GLY A 312 -11.88 -6.64 -32.99
C GLY A 312 -12.05 -8.12 -32.62
N THR A 313 -11.22 -8.65 -31.72
CA THR A 313 -11.43 -10.00 -31.15
C THR A 313 -12.68 -9.98 -30.26
N PRO A 314 -13.56 -11.00 -30.32
CA PRO A 314 -14.71 -11.09 -29.42
C PRO A 314 -14.30 -10.96 -27.95
N ALA A 315 -15.06 -10.14 -27.20
CA ALA A 315 -14.81 -9.85 -25.78
C ALA A 315 -13.37 -9.41 -25.46
N CYS A 316 -12.74 -8.63 -26.35
CA CYS A 316 -11.41 -8.10 -26.10
C CYS A 316 -11.44 -6.95 -25.09
N ASP A 317 -10.58 -7.00 -24.08
CA ASP A 317 -10.46 -5.98 -23.05
C ASP A 317 -9.95 -4.62 -23.57
N ALA A 318 -9.20 -4.59 -24.67
CA ALA A 318 -8.88 -3.35 -25.39
C ALA A 318 -10.14 -2.69 -26.00
N ASP A 319 -11.19 -3.48 -26.24
CA ASP A 319 -12.47 -3.03 -26.76
C ASP A 319 -13.52 -2.74 -25.69
N TYR A 320 -13.21 -2.98 -24.41
CA TYR A 320 -14.13 -2.79 -23.30
C TYR A 320 -14.59 -1.33 -23.20
N ALA A 321 -15.91 -1.12 -23.24
CA ALA A 321 -16.53 0.20 -23.21
C ALA A 321 -17.43 0.34 -21.98
N TYR A 322 -16.82 0.73 -20.83
CA TYR A 322 -17.46 0.80 -19.51
C TYR A 322 -18.83 1.50 -19.50
N VAL A 323 -18.95 2.64 -20.17
CA VAL A 323 -20.18 3.45 -20.20
C VAL A 323 -21.37 2.79 -20.91
N THR A 324 -21.11 1.76 -21.73
CA THR A 324 -22.14 1.02 -22.47
C THR A 324 -22.55 -0.28 -21.78
N ARG A 325 -21.88 -0.63 -20.69
CA ARG A 325 -22.12 -1.89 -19.98
C ARG A 325 -23.46 -1.86 -19.23
N PRO A 326 -24.05 -3.03 -18.92
CA PRO A 326 -25.33 -3.07 -18.22
C PRO A 326 -25.28 -2.30 -16.90
N PRO A 327 -26.41 -1.70 -16.45
CA PRO A 327 -26.46 -0.94 -15.20
C PRO A 327 -25.99 -1.70 -13.94
N SER A 328 -25.94 -3.03 -13.98
CA SER A 328 -25.36 -3.85 -12.91
C SER A 328 -23.88 -3.56 -12.66
N VAL A 329 -23.11 -3.24 -13.70
CA VAL A 329 -21.67 -2.93 -13.60
C VAL A 329 -21.46 -1.60 -12.88
N ALA A 330 -22.22 -0.57 -13.25
CA ALA A 330 -22.19 0.72 -12.55
C ALA A 330 -22.60 0.55 -11.08
N ARG A 331 -23.62 -0.27 -10.77
CA ARG A 331 -24.01 -0.59 -9.39
C ARG A 331 -22.93 -1.35 -8.62
N ALA A 332 -22.17 -2.25 -9.26
CA ALA A 332 -21.06 -2.94 -8.61
C ALA A 332 -19.97 -1.93 -8.19
N VAL A 333 -19.58 -1.05 -9.12
CA VAL A 333 -18.59 0.02 -8.86
C VAL A 333 -19.10 1.05 -7.85
N ASP A 334 -20.40 1.37 -7.83
CA ASP A 334 -20.98 2.33 -6.88
C ASP A 334 -20.74 1.91 -5.42
N ARG A 335 -20.82 0.61 -5.10
CA ARG A 335 -20.59 0.08 -3.75
C ARG A 335 -19.19 0.32 -3.21
N ILE A 336 -18.22 0.50 -4.10
CA ILE A 336 -16.80 0.73 -3.76
C ILE A 336 -16.36 2.17 -4.11
N SER A 337 -17.26 3.00 -4.64
CA SER A 337 -16.92 4.34 -5.12
C SER A 337 -16.56 5.29 -3.98
N LEU A 338 -15.66 6.22 -4.30
CA LEU A 338 -15.29 7.33 -3.42
C LEU A 338 -16.19 8.54 -3.67
N THR A 339 -16.33 9.39 -2.66
CA THR A 339 -17.23 10.55 -2.68
C THR A 339 -16.53 11.88 -2.40
N GLY A 340 -15.26 11.86 -1.99
CA GLY A 340 -14.50 13.02 -1.52
C GLY A 340 -14.88 13.50 -0.11
N ARG A 341 -15.84 12.85 0.56
CA ARG A 341 -16.35 13.28 1.88
C ARG A 341 -15.47 12.85 3.05
N ILE A 342 -14.16 13.09 2.96
CA ILE A 342 -13.23 12.75 4.04
C ILE A 342 -13.63 13.43 5.36
N GLY A 343 -13.55 12.69 6.45
CA GLY A 343 -13.87 13.17 7.80
C GLY A 343 -12.65 13.53 8.65
N LYS A 344 -11.43 13.31 8.14
CA LYS A 344 -10.16 13.53 8.85
C LYS A 344 -9.07 14.08 7.91
N PRO A 345 -8.02 14.72 8.45
CA PRO A 345 -6.87 15.16 7.67
C PRO A 345 -6.29 14.07 6.75
N LEU A 346 -6.05 14.41 5.50
CA LEU A 346 -5.47 13.54 4.47
C LEU A 346 -4.35 14.28 3.73
N LEU A 347 -3.21 13.62 3.56
CA LEU A 347 -2.14 14.04 2.66
C LEU A 347 -2.06 13.03 1.51
N THR A 348 -2.28 13.48 0.28
CA THR A 348 -2.17 12.65 -0.94
C THR A 348 -0.89 13.00 -1.68
N LEU A 349 -0.15 12.00 -2.13
CA LEU A 349 0.99 12.11 -3.04
C LEU A 349 0.65 11.37 -4.33
N HIS A 350 1.01 11.95 -5.49
CA HIS A 350 0.84 11.27 -6.77
C HIS A 350 1.89 11.72 -7.79
N GLY A 351 2.57 10.78 -8.44
CA GLY A 351 3.61 11.00 -9.42
C GLY A 351 3.09 11.54 -10.75
N THR A 352 3.74 12.56 -11.31
CA THR A 352 3.27 13.18 -12.56
C THR A 352 3.43 12.30 -13.79
N LEU A 353 4.23 11.23 -13.71
CA LEU A 353 4.45 10.23 -14.75
C LEU A 353 3.85 8.87 -14.38
N ASP A 354 2.90 8.80 -13.44
CA ASP A 354 2.17 7.58 -13.13
C ASP A 354 1.56 7.00 -14.42
N THR A 355 2.13 5.87 -14.85
CA THR A 355 1.81 5.19 -16.10
C THR A 355 0.92 3.97 -15.84
N LEU A 356 0.26 3.88 -14.68
CA LEU A 356 -0.82 2.92 -14.44
C LEU A 356 -2.13 3.64 -14.15
N LEU A 357 -2.10 4.61 -13.23
CA LEU A 357 -3.22 5.42 -12.80
C LEU A 357 -2.94 6.88 -13.19
N PRO A 358 -3.24 7.30 -14.44
CA PRO A 358 -2.93 8.65 -14.89
C PRO A 358 -3.52 9.70 -13.94
N ILE A 359 -2.64 10.52 -13.35
CA ILE A 359 -2.95 11.49 -12.31
C ILE A 359 -4.16 12.39 -12.64
N THR A 360 -4.33 12.74 -13.92
CA THR A 360 -5.41 13.59 -14.45
C THR A 360 -6.79 12.93 -14.40
N ARG A 361 -6.83 11.60 -14.38
CA ARG A 361 -8.03 10.76 -14.28
C ARG A 361 -8.22 10.17 -12.88
N ASP A 362 -7.24 10.32 -12.00
CA ASP A 362 -7.25 9.75 -10.65
C ASP A 362 -7.17 10.85 -9.57
N SER A 363 -6.01 11.05 -8.92
CA SER A 363 -5.90 11.97 -7.78
C SER A 363 -6.31 13.42 -8.07
N ASP A 364 -6.15 13.94 -9.30
CA ASP A 364 -6.67 15.26 -9.67
C ASP A 364 -8.20 15.35 -9.58
N VAL A 365 -8.87 14.25 -9.94
CA VAL A 365 -10.32 14.12 -9.84
C VAL A 365 -10.72 14.02 -8.38
N TYR A 366 -10.01 13.22 -7.59
CA TYR A 366 -10.31 13.06 -6.17
C TYR A 366 -10.09 14.35 -5.35
N ASP A 367 -9.04 15.12 -5.62
CA ASP A 367 -8.83 16.44 -5.01
C ASP A 367 -9.98 17.41 -5.36
N ARG A 368 -10.49 17.39 -6.60
CA ARG A 368 -11.72 18.13 -6.96
C ARG A 368 -12.93 17.64 -6.17
N MET A 369 -13.15 16.33 -6.08
CA MET A 369 -14.28 15.76 -5.32
C MET A 369 -14.25 16.18 -3.85
N ILE A 370 -13.07 16.18 -3.21
CA ILE A 370 -12.92 16.66 -1.82
C ILE A 370 -13.31 18.13 -1.70
N ARG A 371 -12.86 18.97 -2.64
CA ARG A 371 -13.17 20.41 -2.65
C ARG A 371 -14.66 20.65 -2.87
N ASP A 372 -15.28 19.95 -3.82
CA ASP A 372 -16.70 20.03 -4.13
C ASP A 372 -17.57 19.52 -2.96
N ALA A 373 -17.07 18.55 -2.20
CA ALA A 373 -17.68 18.10 -0.94
C ALA A 373 -17.49 19.07 0.24
N GLY A 374 -16.84 20.22 0.04
CA GLY A 374 -16.55 21.21 1.09
C GLY A 374 -15.51 20.73 2.11
N ARG A 375 -14.69 19.73 1.77
CA ARG A 375 -13.70 19.09 2.66
C ARG A 375 -12.26 19.51 2.37
N GLY A 376 -12.02 20.46 1.46
CA GLY A 376 -10.67 20.89 1.07
C GLY A 376 -9.76 21.36 2.22
N ALA A 377 -10.34 21.88 3.32
CA ALA A 377 -9.55 22.26 4.50
C ALA A 377 -8.87 21.07 5.21
N LEU A 378 -9.37 19.85 5.00
CA LEU A 378 -8.83 18.60 5.53
C LEU A 378 -7.84 17.92 4.57
N HIS A 379 -7.53 18.52 3.42
CA HIS A 379 -6.71 17.86 2.41
C HIS A 379 -5.47 18.68 2.03
N ARG A 380 -4.38 17.96 1.75
CA ARG A 380 -3.23 18.45 1.01
C ARG A 380 -2.88 17.45 -0.07
N TYR A 381 -2.58 17.97 -1.24
CA TYR A 381 -2.25 17.17 -2.41
C TYR A 381 -0.93 17.61 -3.01
N TYR A 382 0.00 16.67 -3.13
CA TYR A 382 1.33 16.88 -3.68
C TYR A 382 1.52 16.06 -4.94
N ARG A 383 1.69 16.75 -6.07
CA ARG A 383 2.01 16.12 -7.37
C ARG A 383 3.52 16.01 -7.48
N ILE A 384 4.09 14.82 -7.45
CA ILE A 384 5.55 14.63 -7.41
C ILE A 384 6.09 14.57 -8.84
N GLU A 385 6.81 15.61 -9.26
CA GLU A 385 7.37 15.68 -10.60
C GLU A 385 8.35 14.51 -10.85
N GLY A 386 8.14 13.80 -11.97
CA GLY A 386 8.95 12.65 -12.36
C GLY A 386 8.61 11.35 -11.60
N GLY A 387 7.62 11.39 -10.70
CA GLY A 387 7.13 10.21 -10.01
C GLY A 387 6.34 9.26 -10.92
N ASN A 388 6.52 7.96 -10.73
CA ASN A 388 5.74 6.88 -11.37
C ASN A 388 4.93 6.10 -10.31
N HIS A 389 3.97 5.27 -10.71
CA HIS A 389 3.03 4.55 -9.83
C HIS A 389 3.66 3.76 -8.67
N VAL A 390 4.84 3.22 -8.90
CA VAL A 390 5.67 2.55 -7.89
C VAL A 390 7.12 2.86 -8.21
N ASP A 391 7.96 2.83 -7.19
CA ASP A 391 9.35 3.25 -7.32
C ASP A 391 10.26 2.17 -7.94
N GLY A 392 9.78 0.95 -8.18
CA GLY A 392 10.61 -0.15 -8.69
C GLY A 392 11.24 0.12 -10.07
N LEU A 393 10.68 1.04 -10.86
CA LEU A 393 11.28 1.46 -12.15
C LEU A 393 12.30 2.60 -12.01
N VAL A 394 12.38 3.25 -10.84
CA VAL A 394 13.34 4.34 -10.59
C VAL A 394 14.77 3.83 -10.75
N ASP A 395 15.05 2.61 -10.29
CA ASP A 395 16.39 2.02 -10.37
C ASP A 395 16.81 1.74 -11.83
N ALA A 396 15.86 1.50 -12.73
CA ALA A 396 16.10 1.30 -14.16
C ALA A 396 16.17 2.62 -14.95
N PHE A 397 15.53 3.68 -14.45
CA PHE A 397 15.47 4.99 -15.09
C PHE A 397 15.83 6.14 -14.12
N PRO A 398 17.00 6.09 -13.45
CA PRO A 398 17.35 7.02 -12.37
C PRO A 398 17.46 8.48 -12.82
N ASP A 399 17.76 8.71 -14.10
CA ASP A 399 17.86 10.06 -14.68
C ASP A 399 16.51 10.63 -15.12
N ARG A 400 15.47 9.79 -15.25
CA ARG A 400 14.14 10.20 -15.72
C ARG A 400 13.05 10.13 -14.67
N LEU A 401 13.19 9.24 -13.69
CA LEU A 401 12.22 9.04 -12.62
C LEU A 401 12.72 9.57 -11.28
N ARG A 402 11.76 9.94 -10.44
CA ARG A 402 11.95 10.33 -9.05
C ARG A 402 11.14 9.40 -8.16
N PRO A 403 11.71 8.80 -7.11
CA PRO A 403 10.94 7.96 -6.20
C PRO A 403 10.02 8.79 -5.32
N LEU A 404 8.81 8.28 -5.05
CA LEU A 404 7.85 8.87 -4.13
C LEU A 404 8.12 8.48 -2.67
N GLY A 405 8.80 7.36 -2.41
CA GLY A 405 9.07 6.87 -1.06
C GLY A 405 9.63 7.95 -0.10
N PRO A 406 10.66 8.73 -0.46
CA PRO A 406 11.14 9.81 0.40
C PRO A 406 10.10 10.91 0.64
N CYS A 407 9.27 11.24 -0.35
CA CYS A 407 8.20 12.22 -0.20
C CYS A 407 7.08 11.70 0.70
N PHE A 408 6.76 10.41 0.60
CA PHE A 408 5.81 9.76 1.49
C PHE A 408 6.28 9.86 2.94
N ARG A 409 7.57 9.63 3.22
CA ARG A 409 8.13 9.76 4.57
C ARG A 409 7.98 11.18 5.13
N THR A 410 8.32 12.18 4.33
CA THR A 410 8.13 13.59 4.70
C THR A 410 6.65 13.92 4.93
N ALA A 411 5.73 13.34 4.15
CA ALA A 411 4.29 13.54 4.33
C ALA A 411 3.75 12.85 5.58
N PHE A 412 4.28 11.68 5.93
CA PHE A 412 3.95 10.99 7.17
C PHE A 412 4.33 11.84 8.39
N ASP A 413 5.54 12.40 8.40
CA ASP A 413 5.98 13.36 9.43
C ASP A 413 5.10 14.61 9.47
N ALA A 414 4.76 15.17 8.30
CA ALA A 414 3.91 16.35 8.16
C ALA A 414 2.48 16.08 8.70
N LEU A 415 1.93 14.89 8.50
CA LEU A 415 0.66 14.48 9.10
C LEU A 415 0.76 14.50 10.63
N GLY A 416 1.83 13.92 11.18
CA GLY A 416 2.11 13.95 12.62
C GLY A 416 2.16 15.38 13.18
N GLY A 417 2.78 16.30 12.45
CA GLY A 417 2.80 17.73 12.73
C GLY A 417 1.41 18.37 12.68
N TRP A 418 0.63 18.06 11.65
CA TRP A 418 -0.74 18.56 11.49
C TRP A 418 -1.62 18.20 12.67
N LEU A 419 -1.55 16.95 13.13
CA LEU A 419 -2.30 16.48 14.29
C LEU A 419 -1.83 17.10 15.62
N ARG A 420 -0.68 17.80 15.62
CA ARG A 420 -0.20 18.62 16.76
C ARG A 420 -0.44 20.13 16.55
N GLY A 421 -1.14 20.53 15.48
CA GLY A 421 -1.48 21.92 15.18
C GLY A 421 -0.56 22.62 14.19
N VAL A 422 0.46 21.96 13.66
CA VAL A 422 1.37 22.53 12.65
C VAL A 422 0.84 22.21 11.25
N ARG A 423 0.30 23.21 10.55
CA ARG A 423 -0.26 23.00 9.21
C ARG A 423 0.83 22.55 8.23
N PRO A 424 0.59 21.50 7.42
CA PRO A 424 1.50 21.12 6.34
C PRO A 424 1.51 22.18 5.23
N PRO A 425 2.56 22.21 4.37
CA PRO A 425 2.61 23.07 3.19
C PRO A 425 1.33 22.98 2.35
N ALA A 426 0.97 24.06 1.66
CA ALA A 426 -0.18 24.06 0.76
C ALA A 426 0.00 23.01 -0.36
N SER A 427 -1.11 22.52 -0.92
CA SER A 427 -1.09 21.62 -2.08
C SER A 427 -0.29 22.25 -3.21
N ALA A 428 0.57 21.46 -3.85
CA ALA A 428 1.48 21.94 -4.89
C ALA A 428 1.97 20.80 -5.80
N THR A 429 2.45 21.16 -6.99
CA THR A 429 3.38 20.30 -7.71
C THR A 429 4.76 20.47 -7.09
N ILE A 430 5.35 19.37 -6.64
CA ILE A 430 6.68 19.33 -6.05
C ILE A 430 7.68 19.10 -7.17
N ALA A 431 8.35 20.18 -7.57
CA ALA A 431 9.32 20.15 -8.64
C ALA A 431 10.49 19.21 -8.32
N ARG A 432 11.11 18.65 -9.36
CA ARG A 432 12.40 17.96 -9.22
C ARG A 432 13.46 18.99 -8.82
N PRO A 433 14.15 18.85 -7.68
CA PRO A 433 15.15 19.83 -7.26
C PRO A 433 16.26 19.98 -8.31
N ALA A 434 16.63 21.23 -8.62
CA ALA A 434 17.64 21.54 -9.61
C ALA A 434 18.99 20.93 -9.21
N GLY A 435 19.61 20.18 -10.14
CA GLY A 435 20.92 19.55 -9.92
C GLY A 435 20.91 18.33 -8.99
N ALA A 436 19.75 17.90 -8.47
CA ALA A 436 19.68 16.73 -7.61
C ALA A 436 20.05 15.46 -8.37
N THR A 437 21.04 14.75 -7.82
CA THR A 437 21.48 13.45 -8.30
C THR A 437 20.42 12.38 -7.99
N PRO A 438 20.41 11.26 -8.72
CA PRO A 438 19.52 10.14 -8.40
C PRO A 438 19.66 9.63 -6.96
N ALA A 439 20.87 9.67 -6.39
CA ALA A 439 21.13 9.26 -5.01
C ALA A 439 20.48 10.20 -3.97
N GLU A 440 20.50 11.51 -4.22
CA GLU A 440 19.81 12.49 -3.36
C GLU A 440 18.30 12.34 -3.45
N LEU A 441 17.76 12.14 -4.67
CA LEU A 441 16.33 11.92 -4.90
C LEU A 441 15.83 10.62 -4.25
N ALA A 442 16.69 9.59 -4.17
CA ALA A 442 16.34 8.32 -3.53
C ALA A 442 16.21 8.39 -2.01
N THR A 443 16.73 9.43 -1.38
CA THR A 443 16.84 9.51 0.08
C THR A 443 16.14 10.72 0.70
N THR A 444 15.84 11.76 -0.09
CA THR A 444 15.30 13.03 0.44
C THR A 444 14.13 13.57 -0.38
N CYS A 445 13.21 14.25 0.29
CA CYS A 445 12.15 15.02 -0.36
C CYS A 445 11.65 16.14 0.55
N ASP A 446 11.49 17.34 -0.01
CA ASP A 446 10.78 18.47 0.62
C ASP A 446 9.39 18.58 -0.02
N LEU A 447 8.36 18.82 0.79
CA LEU A 447 6.99 19.07 0.35
C LEU A 447 6.74 20.56 0.02
N VAL A 448 7.76 21.39 0.14
CA VAL A 448 7.77 22.76 -0.36
C VAL A 448 8.47 22.77 -1.71
N SER A 449 7.79 23.29 -2.73
CA SER A 449 8.45 23.62 -3.99
C SER A 449 9.35 24.83 -3.76
N ARG A 450 10.67 24.61 -3.74
CA ARG A 450 11.66 25.70 -3.78
C ARG A 450 12.00 25.97 -5.25
N PRO A 451 12.04 27.23 -5.69
CA PRO A 451 12.36 27.59 -7.06
C PRO A 451 13.78 27.19 -7.49
#